data_AF-A0A1B1M2B7-F1
#
_entry.id   AF-A0A1B1M2B7-F1
#
_cell.length_a   1.000
_cell.length_b   1.000
_cell.length_c   1.000
_cell.angle_alpha   90.00
_cell.angle_beta   90.00
_cell.angle_gamma   90.00
#
_symmetry.space_group_name_H-M   'P 1'
#
loop_
_entity.id
_entity.type
_entity.pdbx_description
1 polymer ?
#
loop_
_entity_poly.entity_id
_entity_poly.type
_entity_poly.pdbx_seq_one_letter_code
_entity_poly.pdbx_strand_id
1 'polypeptide(L)' 'MCPLDSLAIDTSSGKAYMHVDECWYCGPCAARCPTGAVTVNMPYLLR' A
#
# COMPACT_ATOMS: atom_id res chain seq x y z
N MET A 1 6.54 3.99 1.57
CA MET A 1 7.17 2.66 1.36
C MET A 1 6.67 1.72 2.43
N CYS A 2 6.31 0.49 2.07
CA CYS A 2 5.70 -0.47 3.00
C CYS A 2 6.79 -1.12 3.87
N PRO A 3 6.70 -1.05 5.21
CA PRO A 3 7.71 -1.66 6.09
C PRO A 3 7.64 -3.18 6.10
N LEU A 4 6.47 -3.74 5.76
CA LEU A 4 6.22 -5.18 5.73
C LEU A 4 6.55 -5.80 4.36
N ASP A 5 7.09 -5.00 3.45
CA ASP A 5 7.35 -5.36 2.06
C ASP A 5 6.13 -5.81 1.25
N SER A 6 4.89 -5.77 1.78
CA SER A 6 3.69 -6.28 1.08
C SER A 6 3.36 -5.60 -0.26
N LEU A 7 3.94 -4.43 -0.53
CA LEU A 7 3.73 -3.65 -1.74
C LEU A 7 4.99 -3.70 -2.61
N ALA A 8 4.89 -4.35 -3.77
CA ALA A 8 5.96 -4.45 -4.76
C ALA A 8 5.68 -3.55 -5.97
N ILE A 9 6.71 -3.32 -6.79
CA ILE A 9 6.60 -2.61 -8.07
C ILE A 9 6.98 -3.58 -9.17
N ASP A 10 6.07 -3.74 -10.14
CA ASP A 10 6.34 -4.52 -11.34
C ASP A 10 7.35 -3.76 -12.20
N THR A 11 8.48 -4.37 -12.49
CA THR A 11 9.59 -3.74 -13.23
C THR A 11 9.31 -3.60 -14.74
N SER A 12 8.35 -4.34 -15.28
CA SER A 12 7.96 -4.29 -16.68
C SER A 12 6.94 -3.19 -16.96
N SER A 13 5.99 -2.98 -16.04
CA SER A 13 4.91 -2.00 -16.18
C SER A 13 5.08 -0.74 -15.35
N GLY A 14 5.99 -0.76 -14.36
CA GLY A 14 6.18 0.31 -13.38
C GLY A 14 5.02 0.47 -12.40
N LYS A 15 4.05 -0.46 -12.40
CA LYS A 15 2.87 -0.39 -11.54
C LYS A 15 3.14 -1.04 -10.19
N ALA A 16 2.70 -0.36 -9.13
CA ALA A 16 2.68 -0.95 -7.80
C ALA A 16 1.56 -1.99 -7.69
N TYR A 17 1.83 -3.11 -7.05
CA TYR A 17 0.85 -4.16 -6.78
C TYR A 17 1.09 -4.76 -5.39
N MET A 18 0.02 -5.30 -4.78
CA MET A 18 0.13 -6.06 -3.54
C MET A 18 0.59 -7.47 -3.89
N HIS A 19 1.80 -7.85 -3.47
CA HIS A 19 2.30 -9.21 -3.68
C HIS A 19 1.99 -10.14 -2.50
N VAL A 20 1.69 -9.56 -1.33
CA VAL A 20 1.13 -10.23 -0.15
C VAL A 20 -0.16 -9.54 0.24
N ASP A 21 -1.21 -10.30 0.50
CA ASP A 21 -2.50 -9.79 0.99
C ASP A 21 -2.49 -9.56 2.51
N GLU A 22 -1.46 -8.84 2.98
CA GLU A 22 -1.29 -8.47 4.37
C GLU A 22 -0.90 -7.00 4.46
N CYS A 23 -1.82 -6.15 4.91
CA CYS A 23 -1.59 -4.72 5.08
C CYS A 23 -1.74 -4.34 6.56
N TRP A 24 -0.68 -3.77 7.15
CA TRP A 24 -0.71 -3.24 8.52
C TRP A 24 -1.44 -1.89 8.65
N TYR A 25 -1.96 -1.35 7.54
CA TYR A 25 -2.62 -0.04 7.51
C TYR A 25 -1.73 1.12 8.01
N CYS A 26 -0.41 1.02 7.88
CA CYS A 26 0.53 2.04 8.38
C CYS A 26 0.36 3.43 7.73
N GLY A 27 -0.20 3.51 6.51
CA GLY A 27 -0.49 4.78 5.82
C GLY A 27 0.59 5.40 4.89
N PRO A 28 1.91 5.15 4.98
CA PRO A 28 2.91 5.89 4.21
C PRO A 28 2.90 5.56 2.71
N CYS A 29 2.36 4.41 2.29
CA CYS A 29 2.18 4.08 0.88
C CYS A 29 1.14 4.98 0.21
N ALA A 30 -0.03 5.17 0.85
CA ALA A 30 -1.07 6.07 0.36
C ALA A 30 -0.64 7.54 0.44
N ALA A 31 -0.04 7.97 1.56
CA ALA A 31 0.35 9.36 1.76
C ALA A 31 1.46 9.85 0.80
N ARG A 32 2.35 8.95 0.35
CA ARG A 32 3.46 9.30 -0.55
C ARG A 32 3.14 9.08 -2.02
N CYS A 33 2.03 8.42 -2.35
CA CYS A 33 1.68 8.13 -3.74
C CYS A 33 1.27 9.42 -4.46
N PRO A 34 2.05 9.95 -5.42
CA PRO A 34 1.75 11.22 -6.07
C PRO A 34 0.51 11.15 -6.97
N THR A 35 0.17 9.95 -7.44
CA THR A 35 -0.98 9.68 -8.31
C THR A 35 -2.22 9.23 -7.54
N GLY A 36 -2.12 9.00 -6.22
CA GLY A 36 -3.24 8.48 -5.43
C GLY A 36 -3.66 7.05 -5.78
N ALA A 37 -2.79 6.25 -6.42
CA ALA A 37 -3.12 4.89 -6.85
C ALA A 37 -3.27 3.87 -5.71
N VAL A 38 -2.83 4.21 -4.49
CA VAL A 38 -2.87 3.33 -3.31
C VAL A 38 -3.72 3.98 -2.23
N THR A 39 -4.68 3.24 -1.70
CA THR A 39 -5.54 3.66 -0.58
C THR A 39 -5.39 2.69 0.59
N VAL A 40 -5.41 3.21 1.81
CA VAL A 40 -5.41 2.40 3.03
C VAL A 40 -6.80 2.50 3.64
N ASN A 41 -7.55 1.40 3.63
CA ASN A 41 -8.85 1.32 4.28
C ASN A 41 -8.66 0.65 5.63
N MET A 42 -8.79 1.37 6.75
CA MET A 42 -8.77 0.77 8.08
C MET A 42 -10.17 0.21 8.39
N PRO A 43 -10.38 -1.11 8.35
CA PRO A 43 -11.72 -1.69 8.50
C PRO A 43 -12.27 -1.59 9.92
N TYR A 44 -11.43 -1.29 10.91
CA TYR A 44 -11.84 -1.23 12.30
C TYR A 44 -11.70 0.20 12.83
N LEU A 45 -12.82 0.91 12.84
CA LEU A 45 -13.04 1.99 13.80
C LEU A 45 -12.99 1.34 15.20
N LEU A 46 -11.81 1.37 15.84
CA LEU A 46 -11.73 1.18 17.28
C LEU A 46 -12.51 2.33 17.91
N ARG A 47 -13.68 2.00 18.43
CA ARG A 47 -14.54 2.86 19.23
C ARG A 47 -14.27 2.57 20.70
#